data_AF-A0A401ZKX2-F1
#
_entry.id   AF-A0A401ZKX2-F1
#
_cell.length_a   1.000
_cell.length_b   1.000
_cell.length_c   1.000
_cell.angle_alpha   90.00
_cell.angle_beta   90.00
_cell.angle_gamma   90.00
#
_symmetry.space_group_name_H-M   'P 1'
#
loop_
_entity.id
_entity.type
_entity.pdbx_description
1 polymer ?
#
loop_
_entity_poly.entity_id
_entity_poly.type
_entity_poly.pdbx_seq_one_letter_code
_entity_poly.pdbx_strand_id
1 'polypeptide(L)'
;MPEQRQPEHALTDPRIGAVVREVIRLYENTFPGQIAACYVEGSYADQTSLPTSDLDLLIVFRGRFADDAARQAAEQAWNGNEAGTHEVDISVIDEDTLRKEGVYPSAKLGGRLLYGEDVLSLYPIIPIEEWARERMNAAYWLTINVYQRPIPVRLPLPFPNPADEFYGYTNRTVTLADGREVPCTRNLVRTTGWAATALLAFQAGQYVGRKRDGLRLYREHIGDEWTSLLEEIATFCRDRWQYLIPEAPEERTHLRSICQRTLGFEQHFLTRYKPCLLKQLRSTNPEQVRFISWVQQQVPLDDPEIMAALQSLK
;
A
#
# COMPACT_ATOMS: atom_id res chain seq x y z
N MET A 1 22.49 22.12 21.02
CA MET A 1 22.14 21.26 19.88
C MET A 1 21.80 19.90 20.43
N PRO A 2 20.63 19.33 20.13
CA PRO A 2 20.31 17.96 20.53
C PRO A 2 21.32 17.01 19.88
N GLU A 3 21.80 16.02 20.64
CA GLU A 3 22.60 14.91 20.11
C GLU A 3 21.80 14.21 18.99
N GLN A 4 22.18 14.46 17.74
CA GLN A 4 21.61 13.76 16.60
C GLN A 4 21.99 12.28 16.73
N ARG A 5 21.01 11.42 16.99
CA ARG A 5 21.21 9.96 16.87
C ARG A 5 21.69 9.67 15.46
N GLN A 6 22.88 9.11 15.32
CA GLN A 6 23.37 8.70 14.02
C GLN A 6 22.50 7.55 13.49
N PRO A 7 22.05 7.60 12.22
CA PRO A 7 21.19 6.58 11.61
C PRO A 7 21.82 5.18 11.52
N GLU A 8 23.11 5.03 11.85
CA GLU A 8 23.93 3.86 11.55
C GLU A 8 23.52 2.57 12.26
N HIS A 9 22.73 2.63 13.34
CA HIS A 9 22.29 1.43 14.05
C HIS A 9 20.91 0.90 13.63
N ALA A 10 20.14 1.64 12.82
CA ALA A 10 18.75 1.27 12.52
C ALA A 10 18.59 0.30 11.34
N LEU A 11 19.53 0.34 10.38
CA LEU A 11 19.48 -0.44 9.15
C LEU A 11 20.68 -1.39 9.04
N THR A 12 20.43 -2.65 8.73
CA THR A 12 21.46 -3.69 8.66
C THR A 12 22.22 -3.72 7.33
N ASP A 13 21.66 -3.15 6.25
CA ASP A 13 22.33 -3.07 4.93
C ASP A 13 23.03 -1.70 4.76
N PRO A 14 24.37 -1.66 4.67
CA PRO A 14 25.13 -0.43 4.49
C PRO A 14 24.77 0.36 3.23
N ARG A 15 24.33 -0.31 2.16
CA ARG A 15 23.94 0.33 0.89
C ARG A 15 22.64 1.11 1.07
N ILE A 16 21.67 0.52 1.76
CA ILE A 16 20.41 1.20 2.09
C ILE A 16 20.67 2.36 3.05
N GLY A 17 21.57 2.18 4.01
CA GLY A 17 22.03 3.29 4.86
C GLY A 17 22.66 4.44 4.07
N ALA A 18 23.39 4.16 2.99
CA ALA A 18 23.95 5.20 2.11
C ALA A 18 22.85 5.96 1.34
N VAL A 19 21.89 5.24 0.75
CA VAL A 19 20.74 5.85 0.05
C VAL A 19 19.94 6.73 1.01
N VAL A 20 19.64 6.25 2.21
CA VAL A 20 18.91 7.03 3.25
C VAL A 20 19.67 8.31 3.61
N ARG A 21 21.00 8.25 3.81
CA ARG A 21 21.80 9.45 4.10
C ARG A 21 21.77 10.45 2.94
N GLU A 22 21.79 9.96 1.70
CA GLU A 22 21.70 10.81 0.52
C GLU A 22 20.34 11.51 0.41
N VAL A 23 19.25 10.78 0.62
CA VAL A 23 17.89 11.33 0.71
C VAL A 23 17.83 12.41 1.79
N ILE A 24 18.24 12.10 3.02
CA ILE A 24 18.22 13.08 4.13
C ILE A 24 19.02 14.33 3.77
N ARG A 25 20.23 14.17 3.23
CA ARG A 25 21.09 15.29 2.82
C ARG A 25 20.43 16.14 1.73
N LEU A 26 19.80 15.50 0.74
CA LEU A 26 19.09 16.20 -0.32
C LEU A 26 17.95 17.04 0.25
N TYR A 27 17.12 16.47 1.12
CA TYR A 27 15.99 17.19 1.71
C TYR A 27 16.43 18.31 2.66
N GLU A 28 17.48 18.13 3.46
CA GLU A 28 18.04 19.19 4.29
C GLU A 28 18.64 20.33 3.47
N ASN A 29 19.27 20.03 2.32
CA ASN A 29 19.81 21.06 1.42
C ASN A 29 18.69 21.82 0.68
N THR A 30 17.66 21.11 0.23
CA THR A 30 16.55 21.70 -0.54
C THR A 30 15.55 22.43 0.36
N PHE A 31 15.35 21.95 1.60
CA PHE A 31 14.39 22.50 2.57
C PHE A 31 15.04 22.76 3.95
N PRO A 32 16.01 23.69 4.05
CA PRO A 32 16.82 23.87 5.26
C PRO A 32 15.98 24.13 6.51
N GLY A 33 16.15 23.28 7.53
CA GLY A 33 15.47 23.42 8.83
C GLY A 33 13.97 23.12 8.79
N GLN A 34 13.42 22.65 7.66
CA GLN A 34 12.00 22.32 7.54
C GLN A 34 11.72 20.84 7.82
N ILE A 35 12.73 19.97 7.80
CA ILE A 35 12.53 18.54 8.07
C ILE A 35 12.45 18.31 9.58
N ALA A 36 11.34 17.72 10.04
CA ALA A 36 11.13 17.32 11.42
C ALA A 36 11.74 15.94 11.68
N ALA A 37 11.47 15.01 10.76
CA ALA A 37 11.84 13.61 10.90
C ALA A 37 11.87 12.87 9.55
N CYS A 38 12.61 11.77 9.50
CA CYS A 38 12.53 10.77 8.45
C CYS A 38 12.33 9.39 9.08
N TYR A 39 11.35 8.65 8.58
CA TYR A 39 11.04 7.30 8.98
C TYR A 39 11.21 6.34 7.81
N VAL A 40 11.62 5.10 8.11
CA VAL A 40 11.48 3.98 7.18
C VAL A 40 10.20 3.22 7.52
N GLU A 41 9.47 2.81 6.49
CA GLU A 41 8.27 1.99 6.59
C GLU A 41 8.48 0.60 5.96
N GLY A 42 7.44 -0.22 6.01
CA GLY A 42 7.39 -1.46 5.25
C GLY A 42 8.46 -2.49 5.63
N SER A 43 9.04 -3.13 4.63
CA SER A 43 9.83 -4.34 4.82
C SER A 43 11.15 -4.09 5.57
N TYR A 44 11.78 -2.93 5.35
CA TYR A 44 12.99 -2.51 6.05
C TYR A 44 12.72 -2.14 7.51
N ALA A 45 11.57 -1.52 7.80
CA ALA A 45 11.15 -1.25 9.18
C ALA A 45 10.82 -2.55 9.94
N ASP A 46 10.32 -3.57 9.23
CA ASP A 46 9.94 -4.86 9.84
C ASP A 46 11.08 -5.89 9.91
N GLN A 47 12.26 -5.60 9.35
CA GLN A 47 13.35 -6.57 9.13
C GLN A 47 12.89 -7.81 8.33
N THR A 48 12.01 -7.58 7.35
CA THR A 48 11.50 -8.62 6.44
C THR A 48 11.72 -8.25 4.98
N SER A 49 12.72 -7.38 4.73
CA SER A 49 13.14 -7.00 3.38
C SER A 49 13.75 -8.18 2.65
N LEU A 50 13.46 -8.24 1.36
CA LEU A 50 14.05 -9.16 0.39
C LEU A 50 14.97 -8.35 -0.53
N PRO A 51 15.87 -8.99 -1.31
CA PRO A 51 16.71 -8.28 -2.27
C PRO A 51 15.93 -7.44 -3.30
N THR A 52 14.67 -7.80 -3.54
CA THR A 52 13.74 -7.10 -4.46
C THR A 52 12.83 -6.10 -3.76
N SER A 53 13.00 -5.89 -2.44
CA SER A 53 12.19 -4.94 -1.68
C SER A 53 12.54 -3.49 -2.03
N ASP A 54 11.47 -2.72 -2.19
CA ASP A 54 11.48 -1.26 -2.23
C ASP A 54 11.84 -0.67 -0.86
N LEU A 55 12.39 0.54 -0.89
CA LEU A 55 12.65 1.35 0.29
C LEU A 55 11.53 2.39 0.44
N ASP A 56 10.58 2.10 1.32
CA ASP A 56 9.50 3.03 1.69
C ASP A 56 10.00 4.05 2.74
N LEU A 57 10.04 5.34 2.40
CA LEU A 57 10.40 6.42 3.31
C LEU A 57 9.23 7.39 3.53
N LEU A 58 9.10 7.87 4.76
CA LEU A 58 8.20 8.97 5.14
C LEU A 58 9.03 10.13 5.67
N ILE A 59 8.90 11.30 5.03
CA ILE A 59 9.55 12.54 5.46
C ILE A 59 8.49 13.46 6.05
N VAL A 60 8.68 13.83 7.32
CA VAL A 60 7.78 14.73 8.03
C VAL A 60 8.36 16.14 8.04
N PHE A 61 7.60 17.10 7.53
CA PHE A 61 7.92 18.53 7.52
C PHE A 61 7.35 19.23 8.76
N ARG A 62 8.12 20.17 9.31
CA ARG A 62 7.72 21.01 10.43
C ARG A 62 6.62 21.98 10.01
N GLY A 63 5.62 22.14 10.87
CA GLY A 63 4.53 23.07 10.62
C GLY A 63 3.61 22.60 9.49
N ARG A 64 3.42 23.46 8.49
CA ARG A 64 2.51 23.27 7.36
C ARG A 64 3.20 23.65 6.06
N PHE A 65 2.98 22.91 4.97
CA PHE A 65 3.37 23.36 3.64
C PHE A 65 2.70 24.68 3.27
N ALA A 66 3.46 25.60 2.67
CA ALA A 66 2.93 26.89 2.25
C ALA A 66 1.73 26.75 1.30
N ASP A 67 1.85 25.84 0.33
CA ASP A 67 0.83 25.50 -0.66
C ASP A 67 1.10 24.10 -1.25
N ASP A 68 0.20 23.66 -2.16
CA ASP A 68 0.30 22.37 -2.83
C ASP A 68 1.54 22.28 -3.75
N ALA A 69 2.03 23.41 -4.28
CA ALA A 69 3.21 23.43 -5.12
C ALA A 69 4.49 23.13 -4.31
N ALA A 70 4.59 23.66 -3.08
CA ALA A 70 5.67 23.35 -2.16
C ALA A 70 5.66 21.87 -1.76
N ARG A 71 4.48 21.30 -1.49
CA ARG A 71 4.32 19.86 -1.23
C ARG A 71 4.76 19.04 -2.44
N GLN A 72 4.29 19.37 -3.65
CA GLN A 72 4.65 18.66 -4.87
C GLN A 72 6.16 18.74 -5.15
N ALA A 73 6.78 19.90 -4.91
CA ALA A 73 8.23 20.05 -5.02
C ALA A 73 8.99 19.15 -4.03
N ALA A 74 8.47 18.97 -2.82
CA ALA A 74 9.02 18.02 -1.85
C ALA A 74 8.83 16.56 -2.28
N GLU A 75 7.67 16.18 -2.84
CA GLU A 75 7.44 14.84 -3.39
C GLU A 75 8.36 14.53 -4.58
N GLN A 76 8.70 15.55 -5.38
CA GLN A 76 9.54 15.42 -6.58
C GLN A 76 11.04 15.69 -6.33
N ALA A 77 11.42 16.02 -5.09
CA ALA A 77 12.82 16.34 -4.79
C ALA A 77 13.73 15.14 -5.11
N TRP A 78 13.26 13.92 -4.82
CA TRP A 78 13.96 12.70 -5.18
C TRP A 78 13.50 12.16 -6.54
N ASN A 79 14.36 12.27 -7.55
CA ASN A 79 14.10 11.77 -8.90
C ASN A 79 14.73 10.39 -9.19
N GLY A 80 15.26 9.69 -8.17
CA GLY A 80 15.67 8.28 -8.22
C GLY A 80 16.76 7.87 -9.22
N ASN A 81 17.20 8.74 -10.11
CA ASN A 81 17.97 8.34 -11.31
C ASN A 81 19.47 8.09 -11.09
N GLU A 82 20.04 8.41 -9.92
CA GLU A 82 21.51 8.45 -9.78
C GLU A 82 22.12 7.43 -8.80
N ALA A 83 21.34 6.77 -7.93
CA ALA A 83 21.92 6.13 -6.73
C ALA A 83 21.67 4.61 -6.54
N GLY A 84 21.26 3.87 -7.57
CA GLY A 84 21.36 2.39 -7.58
C GLY A 84 20.09 1.62 -7.93
N THR A 85 20.17 0.30 -7.81
CA THR A 85 19.15 -0.67 -8.27
C THR A 85 17.89 -0.75 -7.40
N HIS A 86 17.77 0.07 -6.35
CA HIS A 86 16.65 -0.03 -5.40
C HIS A 86 15.60 1.03 -5.71
N GLU A 87 14.36 0.59 -5.87
CA GLU A 87 13.16 1.44 -5.93
C GLU A 87 13.01 2.13 -4.57
N VAL A 88 13.05 3.47 -4.54
CA VAL A 88 12.87 4.27 -3.32
C VAL A 88 11.57 5.06 -3.46
N ASP A 89 10.59 4.71 -2.63
CA ASP A 89 9.28 5.35 -2.60
C ASP A 89 9.26 6.33 -1.43
N ILE A 90 9.22 7.63 -1.73
CA ILE A 90 9.18 8.68 -0.72
C ILE A 90 7.77 9.27 -0.65
N SER A 91 7.23 9.28 0.56
CA SER A 91 6.06 10.06 0.92
C SER A 91 6.47 11.24 1.79
N VAL A 92 5.76 12.36 1.64
CA VAL A 92 5.97 13.55 2.47
C VAL A 92 4.66 13.95 3.15
N ILE A 93 4.76 14.43 4.37
CA ILE A 93 3.62 14.93 5.14
C ILE A 93 4.08 16.06 6.04
N ASP A 94 3.19 17.01 6.37
CA ASP A 94 3.48 18.04 7.35
C ASP A 94 2.78 17.77 8.70
N GLU A 95 3.31 18.36 9.77
CA GLU A 95 2.78 18.20 11.12
C GLU A 95 1.33 18.69 11.28
N ASP A 96 0.87 19.66 10.49
CA ASP A 96 -0.50 20.17 10.56
C ASP A 96 -1.50 19.17 9.96
N THR A 97 -1.13 18.48 8.88
CA THR A 97 -1.89 17.33 8.36
C THR A 97 -1.94 16.21 9.39
N LEU A 98 -0.81 15.84 10.01
CA LEU A 98 -0.79 14.80 11.07
C LEU A 98 -1.69 15.18 12.26
N ARG A 99 -1.74 16.47 12.62
CA ARG A 99 -2.61 16.97 13.70
C ARG A 99 -4.10 16.86 13.35
N LYS A 100 -4.47 17.12 12.11
CA LYS A 100 -5.88 17.15 11.67
C LYS A 100 -6.41 15.76 11.33
N GLU A 101 -5.62 14.97 10.63
CA GLU A 101 -6.03 13.70 10.02
C GLU A 101 -5.53 12.48 10.79
N GLY A 102 -4.50 12.66 11.62
CA GLY A 102 -3.82 11.58 12.34
C GLY A 102 -2.71 10.91 11.53
N VAL A 103 -1.95 10.07 12.21
CA VAL A 103 -0.83 9.31 11.64
C VAL A 103 -1.34 7.99 11.06
N TYR A 104 -0.87 7.62 9.87
CA TYR A 104 -1.15 6.31 9.30
C TYR A 104 -0.58 5.17 10.15
N PRO A 105 -1.28 4.02 10.25
CA PRO A 105 -0.83 2.90 11.07
C PRO A 105 0.54 2.34 10.65
N SER A 106 0.84 2.35 9.35
CA SER A 106 2.13 1.88 8.84
C SER A 106 3.30 2.67 9.43
N ALA A 107 3.17 4.00 9.48
CA ALA A 107 4.18 4.88 10.04
C ALA A 107 4.20 4.83 11.57
N LYS A 108 3.04 4.91 12.23
CA LYS A 108 2.96 4.98 13.70
C LYS A 108 3.31 3.66 14.41
N LEU A 109 2.83 2.53 13.89
CA LEU A 109 2.96 1.22 14.54
C LEU A 109 4.04 0.34 13.89
N GLY A 110 4.28 0.53 12.60
CA GLY A 110 5.26 -0.22 11.81
C GLY A 110 6.56 0.53 11.53
N GLY A 111 6.54 1.86 11.52
CA GLY A 111 7.66 2.68 11.11
C GLY A 111 8.82 2.70 12.11
N ARG A 112 10.00 3.06 11.61
CA ARG A 112 11.19 3.31 12.44
C ARG A 112 11.77 4.67 12.13
N LEU A 113 12.01 5.46 13.18
CA LEU A 113 12.70 6.75 13.06
C LEU A 113 14.15 6.52 12.61
N LEU A 114 14.54 7.20 11.53
CA LEU A 114 15.90 7.20 10.99
C LEU A 114 16.63 8.50 11.28
N TYR A 115 15.93 9.63 11.28
CA TYR A 115 16.52 10.96 11.45
C TYR A 115 15.51 11.94 12.07
N GLY A 116 16.01 12.91 12.84
CA GLY A 116 15.20 13.97 13.46
C GLY A 116 14.59 13.57 14.81
N GLU A 117 13.42 14.12 15.10
CA GLU A 117 12.67 13.90 16.35
C GLU A 117 11.52 12.91 16.12
N ASP A 118 11.14 12.13 17.14
CA ASP A 118 9.99 11.22 16.99
C ASP A 118 8.64 11.97 17.08
N VAL A 119 8.36 12.80 16.08
CA VAL A 119 7.17 13.65 16.03
C VAL A 119 5.89 12.84 15.84
N LEU A 120 5.95 11.67 15.21
CA LEU A 120 4.77 10.81 15.06
C LEU A 120 4.17 10.42 16.40
N SER A 121 4.98 10.27 17.46
CA SER A 121 4.51 9.97 18.82
C SER A 121 3.51 11.00 19.37
N LEU A 122 3.57 12.25 18.88
CA LEU A 122 2.79 13.39 19.37
C LEU A 122 1.36 13.46 18.82
N TYR A 123 1.07 12.79 17.70
CA TYR A 123 -0.23 12.87 17.00
C TYR A 123 -1.04 11.57 17.13
N PRO A 124 -2.39 11.61 17.16
CA PRO A 124 -3.19 10.39 17.22
C PRO A 124 -3.03 9.56 15.94
N ILE A 125 -3.34 8.27 16.00
CA ILE A 125 -3.51 7.46 14.78
C ILE A 125 -4.80 7.94 14.08
N ILE A 126 -4.82 7.93 12.75
CA ILE A 126 -6.03 8.20 11.95
C ILE A 126 -7.23 7.37 12.46
N PRO A 127 -8.42 7.96 12.66
CA PRO A 127 -9.62 7.22 13.08
C PRO A 127 -9.90 5.97 12.23
N ILE A 128 -10.33 4.89 12.89
CA ILE A 128 -10.45 3.57 12.25
C ILE A 128 -11.46 3.56 11.10
N GLU A 129 -12.53 4.35 11.19
CA GLU A 129 -13.53 4.48 10.14
C GLU A 129 -12.97 5.19 8.89
N GLU A 130 -12.08 6.15 9.09
CA GLU A 130 -11.42 6.89 8.02
C GLU A 130 -10.36 6.03 7.36
N TRP A 131 -9.57 5.32 8.16
CA TRP A 131 -8.65 4.29 7.70
C TRP A 131 -9.34 3.20 6.89
N ALA A 132 -10.44 2.65 7.41
CA ALA A 132 -11.22 1.63 6.71
C ALA A 132 -11.73 2.14 5.36
N ARG A 133 -12.29 3.35 5.33
CA ARG A 133 -12.78 3.98 4.09
C ARG A 133 -11.66 4.10 3.06
N GLU A 134 -10.53 4.66 3.46
CA GLU A 134 -9.37 4.86 2.59
C GLU A 134 -8.84 3.53 2.05
N ARG A 135 -8.66 2.54 2.92
CA ARG A 135 -8.16 1.21 2.53
C ARG A 135 -9.12 0.47 1.62
N MET A 136 -10.43 0.57 1.85
CA MET A 136 -11.43 -0.03 0.97
C MET A 136 -11.36 0.58 -0.44
N ASN A 137 -11.27 1.90 -0.56
CA ASN A 137 -11.16 2.57 -1.86
C ASN A 137 -9.82 2.26 -2.56
N ALA A 138 -8.72 2.23 -1.83
CA ALA A 138 -7.41 1.92 -2.39
C ALA A 138 -7.28 0.45 -2.82
N ALA A 139 -7.80 -0.50 -2.03
CA ALA A 139 -7.86 -1.91 -2.41
C ALA A 139 -8.73 -2.14 -3.64
N TYR A 140 -9.87 -1.43 -3.76
CA TYR A 140 -10.68 -1.41 -4.98
C TYR A 140 -9.87 -0.92 -6.19
N TRP A 141 -9.26 0.26 -6.08
CA TRP A 141 -8.47 0.82 -7.18
C TRP A 141 -7.36 -0.14 -7.64
N LEU A 142 -6.62 -0.74 -6.70
CA LEU A 142 -5.55 -1.70 -7.00
C LEU A 142 -6.08 -2.95 -7.69
N THR A 143 -7.17 -3.54 -7.19
CA THR A 143 -7.79 -4.76 -7.76
C THR A 143 -8.19 -4.57 -9.23
N ILE A 144 -8.53 -3.35 -9.63
CA ILE A 144 -8.95 -3.03 -11.00
C ILE A 144 -7.77 -2.61 -11.88
N ASN A 145 -6.97 -1.64 -11.44
CA ASN A 145 -5.96 -1.00 -12.29
C ASN A 145 -4.71 -1.85 -12.48
N VAL A 146 -4.25 -2.54 -11.43
CA VAL A 146 -3.03 -3.35 -11.49
C VAL A 146 -3.15 -4.50 -12.50
N TYR A 147 -4.35 -5.04 -12.64
CA TYR A 147 -4.68 -6.10 -13.61
C TYR A 147 -5.31 -5.57 -14.90
N GLN A 148 -5.34 -4.24 -15.10
CA GLN A 148 -5.86 -3.58 -16.30
C GLN A 148 -7.27 -4.07 -16.68
N ARG A 149 -8.14 -4.23 -15.67
CA ARG A 149 -9.48 -4.76 -15.88
C ARG A 149 -10.32 -3.77 -16.71
N PRO A 150 -11.25 -4.26 -17.56
CA PRO A 150 -12.12 -3.38 -18.32
C PRO A 150 -12.96 -2.47 -17.43
N ILE A 151 -13.14 -1.23 -17.89
CA ILE A 151 -14.05 -0.25 -17.29
C ILE A 151 -15.24 0.01 -18.24
N PRO A 152 -16.48 0.10 -17.72
CA PRO A 152 -16.84 0.01 -16.31
C PRO A 152 -16.75 -1.41 -15.75
N VAL A 153 -16.46 -1.52 -14.45
CA VAL A 153 -16.27 -2.79 -13.74
C VAL A 153 -17.61 -3.49 -13.57
N ARG A 154 -17.71 -4.76 -13.98
CA ARG A 154 -18.91 -5.59 -13.86
C ARG A 154 -18.65 -6.80 -12.96
N LEU A 155 -19.62 -7.12 -12.09
CA LEU A 155 -19.60 -8.31 -11.24
C LEU A 155 -20.48 -9.43 -11.83
N PRO A 156 -20.08 -10.72 -11.69
CA PRO A 156 -18.82 -11.19 -11.10
C PRO A 156 -17.61 -10.84 -11.98
N LEU A 157 -16.45 -10.67 -11.35
CA LEU A 157 -15.21 -10.38 -12.08
C LEU A 157 -14.80 -11.59 -12.94
N PRO A 158 -14.34 -11.38 -14.20
CA PRO A 158 -13.62 -12.41 -14.93
C PRO A 158 -12.18 -12.53 -14.43
N PHE A 159 -11.44 -13.55 -14.87
CA PHE A 159 -9.98 -13.54 -14.74
C PHE A 159 -9.36 -12.33 -15.48
N PRO A 160 -8.25 -11.75 -14.99
CA PRO A 160 -7.52 -10.70 -15.71
C PRO A 160 -7.19 -11.05 -17.17
N ASN A 161 -6.61 -12.23 -17.38
CA ASN A 161 -6.36 -12.81 -18.70
C ASN A 161 -6.58 -14.33 -18.66
N PRO A 162 -7.75 -14.85 -19.06
CA PRO A 162 -8.06 -16.27 -18.96
C PRO A 162 -7.19 -17.18 -19.84
N ALA A 163 -6.50 -16.64 -20.85
CA ALA A 163 -5.61 -17.39 -21.73
C ALA A 163 -4.18 -17.56 -21.15
N ASP A 164 -3.81 -16.74 -20.16
CA ASP A 164 -2.52 -16.83 -19.48
C ASP A 164 -2.46 -18.03 -18.51
N GLU A 165 -1.27 -18.60 -18.32
CA GLU A 165 -1.08 -19.77 -17.43
C GLU A 165 -1.46 -19.45 -15.98
N PHE A 166 -1.27 -18.22 -15.54
CA PHE A 166 -1.61 -17.77 -14.19
C PHE A 166 -2.76 -16.78 -14.22
N TYR A 167 -3.61 -16.87 -15.25
CA TYR A 167 -4.82 -16.08 -15.42
C TYR A 167 -4.57 -14.55 -15.47
N GLY A 168 -3.33 -14.12 -15.76
CA GLY A 168 -2.91 -12.72 -15.80
C GLY A 168 -2.49 -12.12 -14.45
N TYR A 169 -2.43 -12.92 -13.37
CA TYR A 169 -2.01 -12.44 -12.05
C TYR A 169 -0.49 -12.19 -11.93
N THR A 170 0.30 -12.64 -12.91
CA THR A 170 1.76 -12.44 -12.98
C THR A 170 2.17 -11.38 -14.00
N ASN A 171 1.33 -10.35 -14.20
CA ASN A 171 1.52 -9.33 -15.23
C ASN A 171 2.54 -8.22 -14.88
N ARG A 172 3.14 -8.25 -13.69
CA ARG A 172 4.23 -7.34 -13.30
C ARG A 172 5.58 -8.02 -13.45
N THR A 173 6.59 -7.24 -13.82
CA THR A 173 7.98 -7.67 -13.82
C THR A 173 8.73 -7.18 -12.59
N VAL A 174 9.82 -7.87 -12.25
CA VAL A 174 10.84 -7.41 -11.30
C VAL A 174 12.21 -7.49 -11.99
N THR A 175 13.07 -6.51 -11.70
CA THR A 175 14.45 -6.48 -12.20
C THR A 175 15.34 -7.28 -11.25
N LEU A 176 16.01 -8.30 -11.79
CA LEU A 176 16.98 -9.12 -11.05
C LEU A 176 18.34 -8.41 -10.93
N ALA A 177 19.23 -8.95 -10.10
CA ALA A 177 20.57 -8.42 -9.90
C ALA A 177 21.43 -8.41 -11.19
N ASP A 178 21.09 -9.25 -12.17
CA ASP A 178 21.73 -9.29 -13.49
C ASP A 178 21.09 -8.32 -14.51
N GLY A 179 20.12 -7.50 -14.08
CA GLY A 179 19.40 -6.54 -14.91
C GLY A 179 18.26 -7.11 -15.75
N ARG A 180 18.01 -8.42 -15.72
CA ARG A 180 16.88 -9.01 -16.45
C ARG A 180 15.56 -8.67 -15.77
N GLU A 181 14.55 -8.34 -16.58
CA GLU A 181 13.17 -8.24 -16.13
C GLU A 181 12.48 -9.61 -16.25
N VAL A 182 11.88 -10.08 -15.15
CA VAL A 182 11.15 -11.35 -15.12
C VAL A 182 9.75 -11.18 -14.54
N PRO A 183 8.72 -11.90 -15.04
CA PRO A 183 7.39 -11.89 -14.45
C PRO A 183 7.40 -12.32 -12.97
N CYS A 184 6.50 -11.76 -12.17
CA CYS A 184 6.48 -11.99 -10.73
C CYS A 184 5.05 -12.00 -10.13
N THR A 185 4.94 -12.52 -8.90
CA THR A 185 3.70 -12.59 -8.11
C THR A 185 3.51 -11.36 -7.20
N ARG A 186 4.30 -10.29 -7.37
CA ARG A 186 4.28 -9.12 -6.49
C ARG A 186 2.92 -8.42 -6.47
N ASN A 187 2.26 -8.34 -7.63
CA ASN A 187 0.89 -7.80 -7.72
C ASN A 187 -0.11 -8.66 -6.97
N LEU A 188 0.01 -9.99 -7.08
CA LEU A 188 -0.83 -10.94 -6.35
C LEU A 188 -0.75 -10.73 -4.83
N VAL A 189 0.47 -10.65 -4.29
CA VAL A 189 0.71 -10.39 -2.86
C VAL A 189 0.20 -9.00 -2.46
N ARG A 190 0.45 -7.99 -3.29
CA ARG A 190 0.03 -6.60 -3.04
C ARG A 190 -1.49 -6.46 -3.00
N THR A 191 -2.21 -6.90 -4.03
CA THR A 191 -3.67 -6.68 -4.12
C THR A 191 -4.40 -7.45 -3.01
N THR A 192 -4.00 -8.70 -2.75
CA THR A 192 -4.62 -9.51 -1.68
C THR A 192 -4.30 -8.97 -0.28
N GLY A 193 -3.07 -8.54 -0.03
CA GLY A 193 -2.69 -7.93 1.26
C GLY A 193 -3.43 -6.61 1.54
N TRP A 194 -3.62 -5.77 0.52
CA TRP A 194 -4.40 -4.54 0.66
C TRP A 194 -5.89 -4.81 0.90
N ALA A 195 -6.48 -5.76 0.16
CA ALA A 195 -7.86 -6.18 0.39
C ALA A 195 -8.06 -6.77 1.79
N ALA A 196 -7.16 -7.63 2.27
CA ALA A 196 -7.19 -8.17 3.62
C ALA A 196 -7.09 -7.08 4.70
N THR A 197 -6.20 -6.10 4.50
CA THR A 197 -6.07 -4.93 5.40
C THR A 197 -7.34 -4.09 5.42
N ALA A 198 -7.95 -3.87 4.25
CA ALA A 198 -9.20 -3.13 4.13
C ALA A 198 -10.36 -3.85 4.85
N LEU A 199 -10.48 -5.16 4.69
CA LEU A 199 -11.47 -5.98 5.39
C LEU A 199 -11.25 -5.97 6.91
N LEU A 200 -10.00 -6.08 7.38
CA LEU A 200 -9.67 -5.97 8.80
C LEU A 200 -10.11 -4.65 9.40
N ALA A 201 -9.79 -3.54 8.74
CA ALA A 201 -10.19 -2.21 9.19
C ALA A 201 -11.72 -2.05 9.18
N PHE A 202 -12.38 -2.48 8.10
CA PHE A 202 -13.81 -2.29 7.90
C PHE A 202 -14.70 -3.21 8.75
N GLN A 203 -14.34 -4.48 8.88
CA GLN A 203 -15.18 -5.49 9.53
C GLN A 203 -14.82 -5.70 11.00
N ALA A 204 -13.53 -5.62 11.35
CA ALA A 204 -13.05 -5.93 12.69
C ALA A 204 -12.54 -4.69 13.46
N GLY A 205 -12.52 -3.52 12.82
CA GLY A 205 -12.00 -2.30 13.44
C GLY A 205 -10.51 -2.42 13.83
N GLN A 206 -9.74 -3.20 13.07
CA GLN A 206 -8.32 -3.44 13.39
C GLN A 206 -7.39 -2.65 12.49
N TYR A 207 -6.37 -2.05 13.10
CA TYR A 207 -5.25 -1.46 12.38
C TYR A 207 -4.21 -2.50 12.02
N VAL A 208 -3.62 -2.38 10.82
CA VAL A 208 -2.46 -3.16 10.40
C VAL A 208 -1.27 -2.21 10.27
N GLY A 209 -0.38 -2.24 11.26
CA GLY A 209 0.84 -1.44 11.24
C GLY A 209 1.95 -2.07 10.40
N ARG A 210 2.12 -3.38 10.52
CA ARG A 210 3.22 -4.13 9.91
C ARG A 210 2.69 -5.12 8.91
N LYS A 211 3.37 -5.27 7.77
CA LYS A 211 2.93 -6.19 6.68
C LYS A 211 2.81 -7.62 7.22
N ARG A 212 3.73 -8.04 8.10
CA ARG A 212 3.74 -9.38 8.72
C ARG A 212 2.59 -9.63 9.69
N ASP A 213 2.03 -8.58 10.29
CA ASP A 213 0.95 -8.73 11.28
C ASP A 213 -0.42 -8.90 10.61
N GLY A 214 -0.58 -8.44 9.37
CA GLY A 214 -1.85 -8.48 8.64
C GLY A 214 -2.46 -9.88 8.57
N LEU A 215 -1.66 -10.91 8.26
CA LEU A 215 -2.14 -12.29 8.17
C LEU A 215 -2.57 -12.85 9.53
N ARG A 216 -1.77 -12.59 10.56
CA ARG A 216 -2.08 -13.00 11.93
C ARG A 216 -3.39 -12.37 12.39
N LEU A 217 -3.53 -11.05 12.20
CA LEU A 217 -4.74 -10.31 12.55
C LEU A 217 -5.96 -10.80 11.74
N TYR A 218 -5.80 -11.08 10.44
CA TYR A 218 -6.89 -11.60 9.61
C TYR A 218 -7.40 -12.93 10.15
N ARG A 219 -6.49 -13.86 10.49
CA ARG A 219 -6.84 -15.14 11.11
C ARG A 219 -7.56 -14.95 12.45
N GLU A 220 -7.05 -14.06 13.30
CA GLU A 220 -7.57 -13.82 14.65
C GLU A 220 -8.96 -13.17 14.65
N HIS A 221 -9.21 -12.23 13.73
CA HIS A 221 -10.40 -11.37 13.78
C HIS A 221 -11.46 -11.64 12.70
N ILE A 222 -11.08 -12.24 11.56
CA ILE A 222 -12.00 -12.61 10.49
C ILE A 222 -12.07 -14.13 10.36
N GLY A 223 -10.93 -14.79 10.18
CA GLY A 223 -10.80 -16.25 10.30
C GLY A 223 -11.71 -17.07 9.38
N ASP A 224 -11.99 -16.58 8.17
CA ASP A 224 -12.91 -17.23 7.23
C ASP A 224 -12.19 -18.16 6.22
N GLU A 225 -12.93 -18.67 5.24
CA GLU A 225 -12.44 -19.59 4.20
C GLU A 225 -11.24 -19.04 3.39
N TRP A 226 -11.04 -17.72 3.34
CA TRP A 226 -9.96 -17.07 2.61
C TRP A 226 -8.64 -17.01 3.38
N THR A 227 -8.67 -17.27 4.69
CA THR A 227 -7.48 -17.27 5.54
C THR A 227 -6.38 -18.17 4.97
N SER A 228 -6.72 -19.42 4.59
CA SER A 228 -5.77 -20.37 4.02
C SER A 228 -5.14 -19.88 2.71
N LEU A 229 -5.90 -19.17 1.86
CA LEU A 229 -5.37 -18.59 0.63
C LEU A 229 -4.35 -17.48 0.94
N LEU A 230 -4.66 -16.60 1.88
CA LEU A 230 -3.75 -15.50 2.27
C LEU A 230 -2.45 -16.05 2.89
N GLU A 231 -2.55 -17.15 3.66
CA GLU A 231 -1.39 -17.87 4.18
C GLU A 231 -0.53 -18.47 3.07
N GLU A 232 -1.14 -19.11 2.07
CA GLU A 232 -0.44 -19.67 0.91
C GLU A 232 0.25 -18.57 0.10
N ILE A 233 -0.41 -17.42 -0.13
CA ILE A 233 0.19 -16.28 -0.83
C ILE A 233 1.41 -15.75 -0.06
N ALA A 234 1.30 -15.57 1.26
CA ALA A 234 2.44 -15.14 2.07
C ALA A 234 3.58 -16.17 2.05
N THR A 235 3.26 -17.44 2.27
CA THR A 235 4.26 -18.51 2.40
C THR A 235 4.94 -18.82 1.08
N PHE A 236 4.17 -19.03 0.02
CA PHE A 236 4.71 -19.47 -1.27
C PHE A 236 5.13 -18.29 -2.13
N CYS A 237 4.24 -17.33 -2.37
CA CYS A 237 4.52 -16.24 -3.32
C CYS A 237 5.56 -15.27 -2.76
N ARG A 238 5.44 -14.85 -1.50
CA ARG A 238 6.39 -13.91 -0.89
C ARG A 238 7.64 -14.62 -0.35
N ASP A 239 7.50 -15.59 0.54
CA ASP A 239 8.65 -16.09 1.30
C ASP A 239 9.45 -17.15 0.54
N ARG A 240 8.79 -18.20 0.04
CA ARG A 240 9.46 -19.33 -0.64
C ARG A 240 9.97 -18.97 -2.03
N TRP A 241 9.14 -18.36 -2.87
CA TRP A 241 9.50 -18.00 -4.24
C TRP A 241 10.06 -16.59 -4.38
N GLN A 242 10.06 -15.79 -3.31
CA GLN A 242 10.59 -14.41 -3.33
C GLN A 242 10.02 -13.55 -4.46
N TYR A 243 8.71 -13.70 -4.67
CA TYR A 243 7.90 -13.15 -5.76
C TYR A 243 8.15 -13.74 -7.15
N LEU A 244 9.12 -14.62 -7.35
CA LEU A 244 9.40 -15.20 -8.66
C LEU A 244 8.36 -16.27 -9.03
N ILE A 245 8.23 -16.55 -10.33
CA ILE A 245 7.46 -17.70 -10.80
C ILE A 245 8.34 -18.95 -10.66
N PRO A 246 7.87 -20.03 -10.03
CA PRO A 246 8.65 -21.25 -9.88
C PRO A 246 8.87 -21.97 -11.23
N GLU A 247 9.99 -22.67 -11.34
CA GLU A 247 10.34 -23.46 -12.52
C GLU A 247 9.75 -24.88 -12.47
N ALA A 248 9.65 -25.46 -11.27
CA ALA A 248 9.19 -26.84 -11.09
C ALA A 248 7.70 -27.01 -11.48
N PRO A 249 7.33 -28.00 -12.31
CA PRO A 249 5.95 -28.18 -12.78
C PRO A 249 4.90 -28.30 -11.66
N GLU A 250 5.24 -28.95 -10.56
CA GLU A 250 4.36 -29.10 -9.39
C GLU A 250 4.11 -27.75 -8.70
N GLU A 251 5.16 -26.94 -8.52
CA GLU A 251 5.04 -25.60 -7.93
C GLU A 251 4.28 -24.63 -8.84
N ARG A 252 4.44 -24.75 -10.17
CA ARG A 252 3.64 -23.99 -11.14
C ARG A 252 2.16 -24.36 -11.07
N THR A 253 1.86 -25.65 -10.94
CA THR A 253 0.49 -26.14 -10.72
C THR A 253 -0.09 -25.56 -9.44
N HIS A 254 0.72 -25.48 -8.38
CA HIS A 254 0.33 -24.87 -7.12
C HIS A 254 0.08 -23.35 -7.26
N LEU A 255 0.97 -22.60 -7.90
CA LEU A 255 0.76 -21.17 -8.19
C LEU A 255 -0.51 -20.93 -9.00
N ARG A 256 -0.77 -21.76 -10.02
CA ARG A 256 -2.01 -21.68 -10.81
C ARG A 256 -3.26 -21.89 -9.94
N SER A 257 -3.21 -22.79 -8.96
CA SER A 257 -4.30 -23.00 -8.00
C SER A 257 -4.52 -21.76 -7.10
N ILE A 258 -3.44 -21.15 -6.59
CA ILE A 258 -3.50 -19.89 -5.83
C ILE A 258 -4.15 -18.78 -6.67
N CYS A 259 -3.71 -18.60 -7.92
CA CYS A 259 -4.28 -17.62 -8.84
C CYS A 259 -5.77 -17.85 -9.11
N GLN A 260 -6.18 -19.10 -9.28
CA GLN A 260 -7.59 -19.46 -9.48
C GLN A 260 -8.45 -19.06 -8.26
N ARG A 261 -7.99 -19.38 -7.05
CA ARG A 261 -8.69 -19.04 -5.79
C ARG A 261 -8.71 -17.54 -5.52
N THR A 262 -7.68 -16.81 -5.97
CA THR A 262 -7.60 -15.36 -5.79
C THR A 262 -8.76 -14.62 -6.44
N LEU A 263 -9.25 -15.07 -7.60
CA LEU A 263 -10.45 -14.48 -8.20
C LEU A 263 -11.67 -14.57 -7.27
N GLY A 264 -11.79 -15.65 -6.50
CA GLY A 264 -12.83 -15.80 -5.49
C GLY A 264 -12.68 -14.79 -4.35
N PHE A 265 -11.45 -14.57 -3.87
CA PHE A 265 -11.17 -13.58 -2.81
C PHE A 265 -11.42 -12.15 -3.27
N GLU A 266 -11.06 -11.80 -4.51
CA GLU A 266 -11.35 -10.49 -5.09
C GLU A 266 -12.87 -10.24 -5.16
N GLN A 267 -13.65 -11.25 -5.56
CA GLN A 267 -15.12 -11.17 -5.56
C GLN A 267 -15.69 -11.05 -4.13
N HIS A 268 -15.13 -11.78 -3.17
CA HIS A 268 -15.48 -11.64 -1.76
C HIS A 268 -15.26 -10.19 -1.32
N PHE A 269 -14.07 -9.64 -1.53
CA PHE A 269 -13.75 -8.25 -1.21
C PHE A 269 -14.74 -7.26 -1.85
N LEU A 270 -15.01 -7.37 -3.16
CA LEU A 270 -15.90 -6.46 -3.87
C LEU A 270 -17.35 -6.51 -3.37
N THR A 271 -17.80 -7.69 -2.92
CA THR A 271 -19.11 -7.84 -2.27
C THR A 271 -19.20 -7.04 -0.97
N ARG A 272 -18.10 -6.90 -0.21
CA ARG A 272 -18.03 -6.07 1.00
C ARG A 272 -17.76 -4.60 0.69
N TYR A 273 -17.11 -4.32 -0.44
CA TYR A 273 -16.86 -2.95 -0.91
C TYR A 273 -18.15 -2.23 -1.33
N LYS A 274 -19.08 -2.89 -2.02
CA LYS A 274 -20.33 -2.26 -2.48
C LYS A 274 -21.11 -1.55 -1.34
N PRO A 275 -21.39 -2.17 -0.18
CA PRO A 275 -22.01 -1.48 0.94
C PRO A 275 -21.22 -0.28 1.48
N CYS A 276 -19.88 -0.38 1.54
CA CYS A 276 -19.01 0.71 1.96
C CYS A 276 -19.12 1.90 0.98
N LEU A 277 -19.09 1.63 -0.32
CA LEU A 277 -19.23 2.61 -1.38
C LEU A 277 -20.61 3.30 -1.34
N LEU A 278 -21.69 2.55 -1.18
CA LEU A 278 -23.05 3.10 -1.04
C LEU A 278 -23.19 3.97 0.22
N LYS A 279 -22.58 3.56 1.35
CA LYS A 279 -22.56 4.38 2.57
C LYS A 279 -21.87 5.72 2.34
N GLN A 280 -20.76 5.74 1.61
CA GLN A 280 -20.04 6.97 1.26
C GLN A 280 -20.85 7.88 0.33
N LEU A 281 -21.49 7.31 -0.70
CA LEU A 281 -22.34 8.07 -1.63
C LEU A 281 -23.56 8.70 -0.95
N ARG A 282 -24.06 8.08 0.11
CA ARG A 282 -25.19 8.57 0.92
C ARG A 282 -24.74 9.39 2.14
N SER A 283 -23.45 9.69 2.26
CA SER A 283 -22.90 10.46 3.38
C SER A 283 -23.42 11.90 3.35
N THR A 284 -23.64 12.49 4.52
CA THR A 284 -23.92 13.91 4.65
C THR A 284 -22.65 14.77 4.57
N ASN A 285 -21.46 14.15 4.56
CA ASN A 285 -20.19 14.85 4.39
C ASN A 285 -19.92 15.12 2.89
N PRO A 286 -19.94 16.40 2.44
CA PRO A 286 -19.75 16.73 1.03
C PRO A 286 -18.38 16.35 0.48
N GLU A 287 -17.32 16.35 1.30
CA GLU A 287 -15.97 15.95 0.86
C GLU A 287 -15.91 14.46 0.55
N GLN A 288 -16.54 13.64 1.38
CA GLN A 288 -16.63 12.19 1.13
C GLN A 288 -17.43 11.91 -0.15
N VAL A 289 -18.56 12.59 -0.34
CA VAL A 289 -19.38 12.44 -1.55
C VAL A 289 -18.63 12.89 -2.80
N ARG A 290 -17.91 14.01 -2.74
CA ARG A 290 -17.06 14.48 -3.87
C ARG A 290 -15.95 13.49 -4.20
N PHE A 291 -15.21 13.04 -3.18
CA PHE A 291 -14.12 12.08 -3.37
C PHE A 291 -14.63 10.79 -3.99
N ILE A 292 -15.71 10.21 -3.46
CA ILE A 292 -16.20 8.94 -3.96
C ILE A 292 -16.86 9.05 -5.34
N SER A 293 -17.46 10.20 -5.66
CA SER A 293 -17.94 10.51 -7.01
C SER A 293 -16.78 10.59 -8.00
N TRP A 294 -15.66 11.21 -7.62
CA TRP A 294 -14.44 11.22 -8.42
C TRP A 294 -13.89 9.80 -8.63
N VAL A 295 -13.83 8.97 -7.58
CA VAL A 295 -13.42 7.55 -7.71
C VAL A 295 -14.30 6.82 -8.72
N GLN A 296 -15.62 7.00 -8.68
CA GLN A 296 -16.55 6.38 -9.63
C GLN A 296 -16.46 6.95 -11.06
N GLN A 297 -15.92 8.16 -11.25
CA GLN A 297 -15.60 8.67 -12.58
C GLN A 297 -14.35 8.01 -13.15
N GLN A 298 -13.35 7.73 -12.31
CA GLN A 298 -12.09 7.11 -12.75
C GLN A 298 -12.24 5.59 -12.96
N VAL A 299 -12.92 4.92 -12.03
CA VAL A 299 -13.06 3.46 -12.01
C VAL A 299 -14.52 3.08 -11.69
N PRO A 300 -15.46 3.32 -12.63
CA PRO A 300 -16.89 3.11 -12.40
C PRO A 300 -17.22 1.65 -12.12
N LEU A 301 -18.01 1.41 -11.07
CA LEU A 301 -18.65 0.12 -10.82
C LEU A 301 -20.05 0.11 -11.46
N ASP A 302 -20.24 -0.73 -12.48
CA ASP A 302 -21.51 -0.90 -13.20
C ASP A 302 -22.49 -1.71 -12.35
N ASP A 303 -23.07 -1.05 -11.35
CA ASP A 303 -24.07 -1.60 -10.45
C ASP A 303 -25.30 -0.66 -10.39
N PRO A 304 -26.53 -1.17 -10.57
CA PRO A 304 -27.73 -0.34 -10.61
C PRO A 304 -27.94 0.55 -9.37
N GLU A 305 -27.58 0.07 -8.17
CA GLU A 305 -27.76 0.85 -6.94
C GLU A 305 -26.72 1.97 -6.84
N ILE A 306 -25.50 1.71 -7.29
CA ILE A 306 -24.43 2.73 -7.36
C ILE A 306 -24.82 3.81 -8.36
N MET A 307 -25.29 3.42 -9.54
CA MET A 307 -25.71 4.36 -10.58
C MET A 307 -26.91 5.20 -10.15
N ALA A 308 -27.89 4.60 -9.47
CA ALA A 308 -29.03 5.33 -8.90
C ALA A 308 -28.57 6.32 -7.80
N ALA A 309 -27.64 5.91 -6.92
CA ALA A 309 -27.08 6.80 -5.90
C ALA A 309 -26.35 7.99 -6.53
N LEU A 310 -25.51 7.76 -7.55
CA LEU A 310 -24.82 8.82 -8.29
C LEU A 310 -25.78 9.77 -9.02
N GLN A 311 -26.89 9.26 -9.57
CA GLN A 311 -27.91 10.10 -10.21
C GLN A 311 -28.62 11.01 -9.22
N SER A 312 -28.85 10.55 -7.98
CA SER A 312 -29.50 11.35 -6.94
C SER A 312 -28.66 12.52 -6.41
N LEU A 313 -27.37 12.58 -6.77
CA LEU A 313 -26.45 13.67 -6.41
C LEU A 313 -26.49 14.84 -7.42
N LYS A 314 -27.16 14.67 -8.57
CA LYS A 314 -27.33 15.69 -9.60
C LYS A 314 -28.56 16.53 -9.35
#